data_AF-A0A523YUC0-F1
#
_entry.id   AF-A0A523YUC0-F1
#
_cell.length_a   1.000
_cell.length_b   1.000
_cell.length_c   1.000
_cell.angle_alpha   90.00
_cell.angle_beta   90.00
_cell.angle_gamma   90.00
#
_symmetry.space_group_name_H-M   'P 1'
#
loop_
_entity.id
_entity.type
_entity.pdbx_description
1 polymer ?
#
loop_
_entity_poly.entity_id
_entity_poly.type
_entity_poly.pdbx_seq_one_letter_code
_entity_poly.pdbx_strand_id
1 'polypeptide(L)'
;MVDEMLADVPSYATNKEAIRELLIEWRDNNEKLRPLLEDSDLLKEIIPLSEDVALLAEAGLEALIYIEKEQRPPQSWQEGLSSLLKRPQKPKYELKIMIVPAIRKLVEATLPSLVNDDFEDGNPQGWKPNIPENWQVIEEEGSLVYRLIAPGRPGAVRAPTSWSVLKDFDVTSFVFTGRVKCGADTTNIYRSVVIVFHYQDPTHFYYAHFAAISDQVHNIIGLVNGKDRVKINREPPGQSIPRLKDLKFHDFKVIYDAETGEIKAYLDDMTTPILTANNKTLNHGFVGIGSFDDTGSFDDIELWGKIFR
;
A
#
# COMPACT_ATOMS: atom_id res chain seq x y z
N MET A 1 -1.11 12.67 13.73
CA MET A 1 -2.20 13.45 13.07
C MET A 1 -2.73 12.77 11.80
N VAL A 2 -2.10 12.88 10.62
CA VAL A 2 -2.64 12.28 9.37
C VAL A 2 -2.80 10.76 9.48
N ASP A 3 -1.81 10.07 10.05
CA ASP A 3 -1.89 8.61 10.27
C ASP A 3 -3.06 8.20 11.15
N GLU A 4 -3.32 8.96 12.22
CA GLU A 4 -4.44 8.72 13.12
C GLU A 4 -5.79 9.01 12.44
N MET A 5 -5.86 10.04 11.59
CA MET A 5 -7.06 10.33 10.78
C MET A 5 -7.36 9.19 9.80
N LEU A 6 -6.33 8.69 9.12
CA LEU A 6 -6.46 7.61 8.14
C LEU A 6 -6.67 6.24 8.77
N ALA A 7 -6.39 6.07 10.07
CA ALA A 7 -6.73 4.88 10.82
C ALA A 7 -8.18 4.90 11.35
N ASP A 8 -8.82 6.07 11.40
CA ASP A 8 -10.20 6.27 11.87
C ASP A 8 -11.25 6.04 10.76
N VAL A 9 -11.02 5.04 9.90
CA VAL A 9 -11.95 4.67 8.83
C VAL A 9 -13.22 4.04 9.45
N PRO A 10 -14.44 4.34 8.94
CA PRO A 10 -14.77 5.20 7.79
C PRO A 10 -15.04 6.67 8.15
N SER A 11 -14.96 7.04 9.43
CA SER A 11 -15.34 8.38 9.92
C SER A 11 -14.36 9.47 9.48
N TYR A 12 -13.06 9.15 9.46
CA TYR A 12 -11.94 10.06 9.27
C TYR A 12 -12.03 11.30 10.15
N ALA A 13 -12.65 11.23 11.34
CA ALA A 13 -12.91 12.40 12.18
C ALA A 13 -11.70 12.78 13.02
N THR A 14 -10.94 11.78 13.46
CA THR A 14 -9.77 11.93 14.32
C THR A 14 -8.76 12.88 13.67
N ASN A 15 -8.44 13.98 14.36
CA ASN A 15 -7.52 15.03 13.91
C ASN A 15 -7.88 15.76 12.60
N LYS A 16 -9.00 15.46 11.93
CA LYS A 16 -9.33 16.04 10.61
C LYS A 16 -9.36 17.56 10.62
N GLU A 17 -10.06 18.16 11.57
CA GLU A 17 -10.13 19.63 11.68
C GLU A 17 -8.76 20.24 12.00
N ALA A 18 -7.98 19.64 12.90
CA ALA A 18 -6.65 20.12 13.22
C ALA A 18 -5.67 20.01 12.02
N ILE A 19 -5.78 18.96 11.20
CA ILE A 19 -5.05 18.85 9.94
C ILE A 19 -5.49 19.96 8.98
N ARG A 20 -6.81 20.17 8.82
CA ARG A 20 -7.38 21.21 7.96
C ARG A 20 -6.88 22.61 8.36
N GLU A 21 -6.89 22.94 9.65
CA GLU A 21 -6.40 24.21 10.18
C GLU A 21 -4.91 24.43 9.89
N LEU A 22 -4.05 23.42 10.11
CA LEU A 22 -2.61 23.50 9.80
C LEU A 22 -2.34 23.70 8.30
N LEU A 23 -3.10 23.01 7.44
CA LEU A 23 -2.96 23.17 5.99
C LEU A 23 -3.41 24.56 5.53
N ILE A 24 -4.50 25.10 6.09
CA ILE A 24 -4.93 26.49 5.82
C ILE A 24 -3.82 27.46 6.24
N GLU A 25 -3.28 27.29 7.45
CA GLU A 25 -2.20 28.15 7.95
C GLU A 25 -0.98 28.12 7.02
N TRP A 26 -0.50 26.93 6.64
CA TRP A 26 0.66 26.78 5.76
C TRP A 26 0.44 27.34 4.35
N ARG A 27 -0.76 27.16 3.80
CA ARG A 27 -1.13 27.75 2.50
C ARG A 27 -1.10 29.28 2.57
N ASP A 28 -1.81 29.85 3.52
CA ASP A 28 -2.02 31.30 3.62
C ASP A 28 -0.74 32.02 4.08
N ASN A 29 0.19 31.32 4.73
CA ASN A 29 1.47 31.88 5.15
C ASN A 29 2.34 32.34 3.98
N ASN A 30 2.20 31.74 2.79
CA ASN A 30 2.97 32.15 1.62
C ASN A 30 2.68 33.60 1.21
N GLU A 31 1.42 34.04 1.25
CA GLU A 31 1.05 35.43 0.94
C GLU A 31 1.60 36.40 1.98
N LYS A 32 1.62 36.00 3.26
CA LYS A 32 2.16 36.81 4.36
C LYS A 32 3.68 36.96 4.27
N LEU A 33 4.37 35.90 3.86
CA LEU A 33 5.83 35.90 3.75
C LEU A 33 6.32 36.60 2.48
N ARG A 34 5.56 36.57 1.38
CA ARG A 34 6.05 37.04 0.08
C ARG A 34 6.66 38.46 0.10
N PRO A 35 6.06 39.49 0.70
CA PRO A 35 6.68 40.82 0.77
C PRO A 35 8.04 40.82 1.49
N LEU A 36 8.16 40.06 2.59
CA LEU A 36 9.41 39.94 3.36
C LEU A 36 10.50 39.20 2.60
N LEU A 37 10.12 38.21 1.79
CA LEU A 37 11.05 37.45 0.96
C LEU A 37 11.54 38.27 -0.23
N GLU A 38 10.65 39.05 -0.85
CA GLU A 38 10.97 39.90 -2.01
C GLU A 38 11.87 41.09 -1.63
N ASP A 39 11.67 41.65 -0.44
CA ASP A 39 12.47 42.78 0.08
C ASP A 39 13.89 42.39 0.55
N SER A 40 14.24 41.10 0.52
CA SER A 40 15.53 40.59 1.02
C SER A 40 16.27 39.76 -0.02
N ASP A 41 17.43 40.25 -0.46
CA ASP A 41 18.31 39.52 -1.37
C ASP A 41 18.77 38.16 -0.84
N LEU A 42 18.80 37.99 0.48
CA LEU A 42 19.15 36.73 1.14
C LEU A 42 17.97 35.75 1.16
N LEU A 43 16.73 36.24 1.27
CA LEU A 43 15.54 35.40 1.45
C LEU A 43 14.76 35.17 0.15
N LYS A 44 14.93 35.99 -0.88
CA LYS A 44 14.24 35.80 -2.17
C LYS A 44 14.49 34.43 -2.79
N GLU A 45 15.62 33.78 -2.47
CA GLU A 45 15.92 32.46 -3.00
C GLU A 45 14.99 31.37 -2.43
N ILE A 46 14.32 31.56 -1.28
CA ILE A 46 13.39 30.59 -0.70
C ILE A 46 11.93 30.79 -1.13
N ILE A 47 11.65 31.78 -1.98
CA ILE A 47 10.30 32.02 -2.54
C ILE A 47 9.73 30.74 -3.18
N PRO A 48 10.45 29.99 -4.04
CA PRO A 48 9.92 28.75 -4.63
C PRO A 48 9.59 27.68 -3.58
N LEU A 49 10.32 27.64 -2.46
CA LEU A 49 10.05 26.71 -1.37
C LEU A 49 8.74 27.05 -0.65
N SER A 50 8.52 28.35 -0.39
CA SER A 50 7.27 28.85 0.21
C SER A 50 6.07 28.58 -0.71
N GLU A 51 6.23 28.78 -2.01
CA GLU A 51 5.22 28.46 -3.02
C GLU A 51 4.90 26.96 -3.05
N ASP A 52 5.92 26.09 -3.02
CA ASP A 52 5.74 24.64 -2.99
C ASP A 52 5.00 24.19 -1.72
N VAL A 53 5.32 24.76 -0.54
CA VAL A 53 4.59 24.47 0.70
C VAL A 53 3.11 24.86 0.57
N ALA A 54 2.81 26.03 0.02
CA ALA A 54 1.44 26.46 -0.14
C ALA A 54 0.65 25.60 -1.14
N LEU A 55 1.27 25.23 -2.27
CA LEU A 55 0.67 24.32 -3.24
C LEU A 55 0.41 22.93 -2.65
N LEU A 56 1.36 22.41 -1.85
CA LEU A 56 1.21 21.12 -1.17
C LEU A 56 0.10 21.16 -0.12
N ALA A 57 -0.02 22.28 0.59
CA ALA A 57 -1.07 22.48 1.59
C ALA A 57 -2.46 22.56 0.94
N GLU A 58 -2.60 23.30 -0.16
CA GLU A 58 -3.83 23.35 -0.96
C GLU A 58 -4.22 21.95 -1.47
N ALA A 59 -3.26 21.19 -2.01
CA ALA A 59 -3.52 19.82 -2.44
C ALA A 59 -3.97 18.90 -1.29
N GLY A 60 -3.43 19.10 -0.08
CA GLY A 60 -3.89 18.42 1.13
C GLY A 60 -5.34 18.75 1.47
N LEU A 61 -5.74 20.02 1.38
CA LEU A 61 -7.12 20.46 1.61
C LEU A 61 -8.08 19.86 0.58
N GLU A 62 -7.70 19.85 -0.69
CA GLU A 62 -8.47 19.21 -1.76
C GLU A 62 -8.61 17.71 -1.51
N ALA A 63 -7.53 17.03 -1.09
CA ALA A 63 -7.58 15.61 -0.73
C ALA A 63 -8.56 15.35 0.44
N LEU A 64 -8.57 16.19 1.48
CA LEU A 64 -9.55 16.09 2.57
C LEU A 64 -10.99 16.21 2.07
N ILE A 65 -11.25 17.10 1.09
CA ILE A 65 -12.59 17.25 0.49
C ILE A 65 -12.98 15.98 -0.29
N TYR A 66 -12.05 15.39 -1.05
CA TYR A 66 -12.30 14.15 -1.79
C TYR A 66 -12.57 12.96 -0.87
N ILE A 67 -11.78 12.82 0.20
CA ILE A 67 -11.99 11.79 1.23
C ILE A 67 -13.36 11.97 1.88
N GLU A 68 -13.67 13.19 2.35
CA GLU A 68 -14.92 13.49 3.07
C GLU A 68 -16.17 13.28 2.22
N LYS A 69 -16.09 13.53 0.92
CA LYS A 69 -17.21 13.36 -0.01
C LYS A 69 -17.25 11.98 -0.65
N GLU A 70 -16.28 11.11 -0.35
CA GLU A 70 -16.06 9.84 -1.06
C GLU A 70 -16.01 10.04 -2.59
N GLN A 71 -15.46 11.17 -3.03
CA GLN A 71 -15.44 11.60 -4.42
C GLN A 71 -14.07 11.40 -5.05
N ARG A 72 -14.09 11.07 -6.35
CA ARG A 72 -12.86 10.88 -7.12
C ARG A 72 -12.27 12.23 -7.55
N PRO A 73 -10.98 12.49 -7.31
CA PRO A 73 -10.32 13.64 -7.91
C PRO A 73 -10.24 13.49 -9.44
N PRO A 74 -10.32 14.60 -10.20
CA PRO A 74 -10.13 14.58 -11.64
C PRO A 74 -8.69 14.20 -12.01
N GLN A 75 -8.50 13.59 -13.18
CA GLN A 75 -7.17 13.13 -13.63
C GLN A 75 -6.13 14.28 -13.71
N SER A 76 -6.56 15.47 -14.16
CA SER A 76 -5.71 16.66 -14.23
C SER A 76 -5.16 17.07 -12.87
N TRP A 77 -5.92 16.88 -11.79
CA TRP A 77 -5.48 17.14 -10.43
C TRP A 77 -4.37 16.17 -10.02
N GLN A 78 -4.54 14.88 -10.30
CA GLN A 78 -3.52 13.87 -10.02
C GLN A 78 -2.21 14.14 -10.76
N GLU A 79 -2.30 14.53 -12.05
CA GLU A 79 -1.14 14.86 -12.88
C GLU A 79 -0.38 16.09 -12.35
N GLY A 80 -1.11 17.15 -12.01
CA GLY A 80 -0.55 18.36 -11.41
C GLY A 80 0.15 18.07 -10.08
N LEU A 81 -0.48 17.27 -9.22
CA LEU A 81 0.07 16.91 -7.92
C LEU A 81 1.30 16.02 -8.01
N SER A 82 1.33 15.04 -8.91
CA SER A 82 2.53 14.22 -9.19
C SER A 82 3.73 15.12 -9.56
N SER A 83 3.50 16.13 -10.39
CA SER A 83 4.55 17.09 -10.74
C SER A 83 5.08 17.87 -9.53
N LEU A 84 4.19 18.25 -8.60
CA LEU A 84 4.50 18.98 -7.39
C LEU A 84 5.26 18.12 -6.36
N LEU A 85 4.78 16.89 -6.10
CA LEU A 85 5.40 15.95 -5.16
C LEU A 85 6.80 15.50 -5.58
N LYS A 86 7.12 15.60 -6.89
CA LYS A 86 8.43 15.28 -7.46
C LYS A 86 9.41 16.44 -7.50
N ARG A 87 8.97 17.68 -7.24
CA ARG A 87 9.87 18.84 -7.39
C ARG A 87 11.11 18.61 -6.54
N PRO A 88 12.32 18.68 -7.14
CA PRO A 88 13.53 18.44 -6.40
C PRO A 88 13.61 19.50 -5.31
N GLN A 89 13.57 19.03 -4.06
CA GLN A 89 13.91 19.85 -2.90
C GLN A 89 15.41 20.10 -3.03
N LYS A 90 15.77 21.16 -3.77
CA LYS A 90 17.13 21.41 -4.26
C LYS A 90 18.12 21.34 -3.09
N PRO A 91 19.31 20.75 -3.28
CA PRO A 91 20.36 20.77 -2.25
C PRO A 91 20.94 22.18 -2.01
N LYS A 92 20.42 23.23 -2.68
CA LYS A 92 20.92 24.61 -2.55
C LYS A 92 20.53 25.28 -1.22
N TYR A 93 19.50 24.77 -0.54
CA TYR A 93 18.93 25.42 0.66
C TYR A 93 19.14 24.63 1.97
N GLU A 94 19.65 23.40 1.93
CA GLU A 94 19.63 22.45 3.07
C GLU A 94 18.23 22.21 3.70
N LEU A 95 17.16 22.74 3.11
CA LEU A 95 15.80 22.67 3.63
C LEU A 95 14.98 21.58 2.94
N LYS A 96 14.34 20.73 3.75
CA LYS A 96 13.41 19.68 3.33
C LYS A 96 11.98 20.09 3.68
N ILE A 97 11.05 20.04 2.72
CA ILE A 97 9.62 20.22 3.00
C ILE A 97 9.10 18.97 3.71
N MET A 98 8.88 19.09 5.02
CA MET A 98 8.52 17.97 5.90
C MET A 98 7.09 17.47 5.71
N ILE A 99 6.24 18.24 5.03
CA ILE A 99 4.80 17.96 4.91
C ILE A 99 4.50 16.98 3.76
N VAL A 100 5.44 16.81 2.81
CA VAL A 100 5.29 15.95 1.62
C VAL A 100 4.81 14.53 1.94
N PRO A 101 5.37 13.81 2.94
CA PRO A 101 4.89 12.46 3.27
C PRO A 101 3.44 12.44 3.76
N ALA A 102 3.01 13.46 4.51
CA ALA A 102 1.65 13.55 5.02
C ALA A 102 0.65 13.85 3.90
N ILE A 103 0.99 14.76 2.98
CA ILE A 103 0.19 15.05 1.80
C ILE A 103 0.06 13.81 0.91
N ARG A 104 1.16 13.07 0.70
CA ARG A 104 1.12 11.81 -0.06
C ARG A 104 0.10 10.83 0.52
N LYS A 105 0.08 10.64 1.85
CA LYS A 105 -0.87 9.76 2.52
C LYS A 105 -2.33 10.20 2.33
N LEU A 106 -2.62 11.51 2.46
CA LEU A 106 -3.96 12.04 2.19
C LEU A 106 -4.39 11.77 0.74
N VAL A 107 -3.46 11.87 -0.20
CA VAL A 107 -3.72 11.65 -1.63
C VAL A 107 -3.92 10.18 -1.94
N GLU A 108 -3.12 9.29 -1.35
CA GLU A 108 -3.32 7.84 -1.44
C GLU A 108 -4.72 7.44 -0.92
N ALA A 109 -5.21 8.11 0.12
CA ALA A 109 -6.58 7.91 0.63
C ALA A 109 -7.68 8.43 -0.31
N THR A 110 -7.35 9.16 -1.39
CA THR A 110 -8.31 9.54 -2.45
C THR A 110 -8.42 8.48 -3.55
N LEU A 111 -7.66 7.39 -3.49
CA LEU A 111 -7.78 6.30 -4.46
C LEU A 111 -9.22 5.73 -4.42
N PRO A 112 -9.82 5.44 -5.59
CA PRO A 112 -11.19 4.96 -5.59
C PRO A 112 -11.23 3.57 -4.96
N SER A 113 -12.22 3.33 -4.10
CA SER A 113 -12.54 1.98 -3.66
C SER A 113 -12.97 1.15 -4.87
N LEU A 114 -12.35 -0.02 -5.00
CA LEU A 114 -12.57 -0.99 -6.07
C LEU A 114 -13.20 -2.28 -5.54
N VAL A 115 -12.74 -2.74 -4.37
CA VAL A 115 -13.19 -3.97 -3.72
C VAL A 115 -13.35 -3.72 -2.23
N ASN A 116 -14.43 -4.27 -1.68
CA ASN A 116 -14.63 -4.56 -0.26
C ASN A 116 -15.31 -5.93 -0.23
N ASP A 117 -14.66 -6.92 0.38
CA ASP A 117 -15.10 -8.31 0.41
C ASP A 117 -14.79 -8.92 1.78
N ASP A 118 -15.83 -9.07 2.59
CA ASP A 118 -15.83 -9.72 3.90
C ASP A 118 -16.26 -11.20 3.81
N PHE A 119 -16.57 -11.70 2.60
CA PHE A 119 -17.01 -13.07 2.32
C PHE A 119 -18.26 -13.54 3.08
N GLU A 120 -18.97 -12.66 3.79
CA GLU A 120 -20.14 -13.02 4.63
C GLU A 120 -21.38 -13.39 3.80
N ASP A 121 -21.34 -13.15 2.48
CA ASP A 121 -22.33 -13.67 1.52
C ASP A 121 -22.06 -15.13 1.08
N GLY A 122 -20.95 -15.71 1.55
CA GLY A 122 -20.54 -17.09 1.24
C GLY A 122 -19.93 -17.27 -0.15
N ASN A 123 -19.58 -16.20 -0.86
CA ASN A 123 -19.23 -16.25 -2.28
C ASN A 123 -17.98 -15.43 -2.62
N PRO A 124 -16.89 -16.05 -3.13
CA PRO A 124 -15.68 -15.32 -3.51
C PRO A 124 -15.82 -14.70 -4.92
N GLN A 125 -16.90 -13.98 -5.22
CA GLN A 125 -17.09 -13.39 -6.56
C GLN A 125 -15.96 -12.40 -6.90
N GLY A 126 -15.52 -12.41 -8.16
CA GLY A 126 -14.42 -11.56 -8.62
C GLY A 126 -13.02 -12.13 -8.37
N TRP A 127 -12.90 -13.12 -7.49
CA TRP A 127 -11.65 -13.84 -7.24
C TRP A 127 -11.42 -14.95 -8.28
N LYS A 128 -10.16 -15.08 -8.72
CA LYS A 128 -9.70 -16.11 -9.64
C LYS A 128 -8.54 -16.89 -9.03
N PRO A 129 -8.81 -18.00 -8.34
CA PRO A 129 -7.77 -18.91 -7.87
C PRO A 129 -7.07 -19.61 -9.02
N ASN A 130 -5.77 -19.85 -8.89
CA ASN A 130 -4.99 -20.62 -9.85
C ASN A 130 -5.34 -22.12 -9.84
N ILE A 131 -5.80 -22.63 -8.68
CA ILE A 131 -6.27 -24.00 -8.47
C ILE A 131 -7.60 -23.93 -7.69
N PRO A 132 -8.77 -23.80 -8.36
CA PRO A 132 -10.05 -23.55 -7.70
C PRO A 132 -10.42 -24.54 -6.60
N GLU A 133 -10.09 -25.82 -6.76
CA GLU A 133 -10.37 -26.87 -5.78
C GLU A 133 -9.64 -26.69 -4.44
N ASN A 134 -8.59 -25.86 -4.40
CA ASN A 134 -7.83 -25.55 -3.19
C ASN A 134 -8.36 -24.33 -2.43
N TRP A 135 -9.41 -23.65 -2.93
CA TRP A 135 -9.92 -22.41 -2.35
C TRP A 135 -11.41 -22.50 -2.06
N GLN A 136 -11.83 -22.11 -0.86
CA GLN A 136 -13.22 -22.20 -0.41
C GLN A 136 -13.55 -21.08 0.57
N VAL A 137 -14.79 -20.58 0.54
CA VAL A 137 -15.32 -19.76 1.64
C VAL A 137 -15.85 -20.71 2.71
N ILE A 138 -15.35 -20.58 3.95
CA ILE A 138 -15.71 -21.46 5.07
C ILE A 138 -15.97 -20.66 6.34
N GLU A 139 -16.75 -21.21 7.26
CA GLU A 139 -16.90 -20.64 8.60
C GLU A 139 -15.66 -20.95 9.46
N GLU A 140 -15.04 -19.91 10.02
CA GLU A 140 -13.92 -19.99 10.95
C GLU A 140 -14.08 -18.93 12.04
N GLU A 141 -14.07 -19.34 13.31
CA GLU A 141 -14.16 -18.43 14.46
C GLU A 141 -15.39 -17.50 14.46
N GLY A 142 -16.49 -17.91 13.79
CA GLY A 142 -17.76 -17.19 13.75
C GLY A 142 -17.88 -16.15 12.62
N SER A 143 -16.98 -16.19 11.63
CA SER A 143 -17.01 -15.39 10.40
C SER A 143 -16.76 -16.30 9.19
N LEU A 144 -17.26 -15.91 8.02
CA LEU A 144 -16.96 -16.57 6.76
C LEU A 144 -15.66 -16.02 6.18
N VAL A 145 -14.70 -16.90 5.89
CA VAL A 145 -13.37 -16.49 5.42
C VAL A 145 -13.03 -17.20 4.12
N TYR A 146 -12.29 -16.51 3.25
CA TYR A 146 -11.79 -17.13 2.02
C TYR A 146 -10.47 -17.85 2.28
N ARG A 147 -10.53 -19.18 2.26
CA ARG A 147 -9.47 -20.07 2.72
C ARG A 147 -8.80 -20.84 1.59
N LEU A 148 -7.47 -20.78 1.58
CA LEU A 148 -6.61 -21.74 0.89
C LEU A 148 -6.49 -23.01 1.74
N ILE A 149 -7.17 -24.08 1.34
CA ILE A 149 -7.28 -25.33 2.09
C ILE A 149 -6.20 -26.38 1.76
N ALA A 150 -5.45 -26.18 0.67
CA ALA A 150 -4.33 -27.05 0.29
C ALA A 150 -3.25 -26.27 -0.45
N PRO A 151 -1.96 -26.62 -0.31
CA PRO A 151 -0.88 -25.94 -1.01
C PRO A 151 -0.98 -26.13 -2.52
N GLY A 152 -0.35 -25.22 -3.26
CA GLY A 152 -0.30 -25.29 -4.71
C GLY A 152 0.78 -26.24 -5.22
N ARG A 153 1.08 -26.14 -6.52
CA ARG A 153 2.12 -26.93 -7.19
C ARG A 153 3.25 -26.03 -7.68
N PRO A 154 4.53 -26.41 -7.52
CA PRO A 154 5.63 -25.65 -8.10
C PRO A 154 5.48 -25.48 -9.61
N GLY A 155 5.72 -24.26 -10.09
CA GLY A 155 5.75 -23.93 -11.52
C GLY A 155 7.13 -24.10 -12.14
N ALA A 156 7.28 -23.56 -13.36
CA ALA A 156 8.56 -23.57 -14.10
C ALA A 156 9.66 -22.70 -13.47
N VAL A 157 9.25 -21.72 -12.65
CA VAL A 157 10.13 -20.85 -11.87
C VAL A 157 9.75 -20.96 -10.39
N ARG A 158 10.71 -20.75 -9.49
CA ARG A 158 10.45 -20.73 -8.05
C ARG A 158 9.68 -19.46 -7.68
N ALA A 159 8.36 -19.60 -7.52
CA ALA A 159 7.40 -18.55 -7.16
C ALA A 159 6.32 -19.11 -6.21
N PRO A 160 5.53 -18.28 -5.50
CA PRO A 160 4.41 -18.75 -4.70
C PRO A 160 3.55 -19.75 -5.47
N THR A 161 3.10 -20.84 -4.83
CA THR A 161 2.51 -21.97 -5.56
C THR A 161 0.98 -21.90 -5.65
N SER A 162 0.34 -21.16 -4.74
CA SER A 162 -1.11 -20.95 -4.75
C SER A 162 -1.42 -19.47 -4.60
N TRP A 163 -2.33 -18.98 -5.43
CA TRP A 163 -2.80 -17.58 -5.40
C TRP A 163 -4.21 -17.47 -5.95
N SER A 164 -4.91 -16.43 -5.50
CA SER A 164 -6.19 -15.99 -6.02
C SER A 164 -6.15 -14.49 -6.25
N VAL A 165 -6.46 -14.04 -7.47
CA VAL A 165 -6.37 -12.63 -7.87
C VAL A 165 -7.74 -12.04 -8.21
N LEU A 166 -7.90 -10.75 -7.93
CA LEU A 166 -9.07 -9.94 -8.29
C LEU A 166 -9.01 -9.63 -9.79
N LYS A 167 -9.73 -10.44 -10.59
CA LYS A 167 -9.54 -10.48 -12.06
C LYS A 167 -10.10 -9.26 -12.80
N ASP A 168 -10.95 -8.47 -12.16
CA ASP A 168 -11.68 -7.37 -12.80
C ASP A 168 -10.98 -6.01 -12.56
N PHE A 169 -9.88 -5.99 -11.82
CA PHE A 169 -9.17 -4.77 -11.42
C PHE A 169 -7.67 -4.86 -11.74
N ASP A 170 -7.29 -4.52 -12.98
CA ASP A 170 -5.90 -4.24 -13.33
C ASP A 170 -5.55 -2.83 -12.84
N VAL A 171 -4.61 -2.71 -11.90
CA VAL A 171 -4.31 -1.44 -11.19
C VAL A 171 -2.86 -1.02 -11.33
N THR A 172 -2.63 0.29 -11.22
CA THR A 172 -1.31 0.93 -11.12
C THR A 172 -0.97 1.22 -9.65
N SER A 173 -1.21 2.43 -9.15
CA SER A 173 -1.09 2.70 -7.70
C SER A 173 -2.25 2.08 -6.94
N PHE A 174 -1.98 1.48 -5.78
CA PHE A 174 -3.01 0.88 -4.94
C PHE A 174 -2.64 0.89 -3.45
N VAL A 175 -3.68 0.76 -2.63
CA VAL A 175 -3.63 0.35 -1.22
C VAL A 175 -4.49 -0.91 -1.12
N PHE A 176 -3.92 -1.98 -0.56
CA PHE A 176 -4.58 -3.27 -0.40
C PHE A 176 -4.45 -3.74 1.04
N THR A 177 -5.58 -4.01 1.69
CA THR A 177 -5.65 -4.36 3.12
C THR A 177 -6.52 -5.58 3.36
N GLY A 178 -6.39 -6.13 4.55
CA GLY A 178 -7.32 -7.09 5.12
C GLY A 178 -6.69 -7.87 6.25
N ARG A 179 -7.35 -8.96 6.65
CA ARG A 179 -6.88 -9.88 7.68
C ARG A 179 -6.35 -11.15 7.05
N VAL A 180 -5.31 -11.70 7.65
CA VAL A 180 -4.72 -12.97 7.22
C VAL A 180 -4.32 -13.84 8.41
N LYS A 181 -4.60 -15.14 8.30
CA LYS A 181 -4.18 -16.17 9.24
C LYS A 181 -3.43 -17.26 8.50
N CYS A 182 -2.20 -17.55 8.92
CA CYS A 182 -1.45 -18.68 8.36
C CYS A 182 -1.91 -19.98 9.03
N GLY A 183 -2.37 -20.95 8.23
CA GLY A 183 -2.92 -22.22 8.71
C GLY A 183 -1.88 -23.28 9.08
N ALA A 184 -0.59 -23.06 8.78
CA ALA A 184 0.47 -23.99 9.15
C ALA A 184 0.80 -23.95 10.65
N ASP A 185 1.15 -25.11 11.20
CA ASP A 185 1.52 -25.31 12.60
C ASP A 185 2.68 -24.38 13.04
N THR A 186 2.64 -23.91 14.29
CA THR A 186 3.62 -22.94 14.80
C THR A 186 5.03 -23.53 14.98
N THR A 187 5.18 -24.86 14.97
CA THR A 187 6.49 -25.53 14.91
C THR A 187 7.14 -25.41 13.53
N ASN A 188 6.38 -25.15 12.47
CA ASN A 188 6.92 -24.81 11.15
C ASN A 188 7.42 -23.36 11.15
N ILE A 189 8.72 -23.18 11.37
CA ILE A 189 9.35 -21.86 11.35
C ILE A 189 9.35 -21.20 9.95
N TYR A 190 9.05 -21.93 8.88
CA TYR A 190 8.96 -21.39 7.51
C TYR A 190 7.54 -21.00 7.11
N ARG A 191 6.56 -21.17 8.00
CA ARG A 191 5.14 -20.87 7.75
C ARG A 191 4.95 -19.46 7.23
N SER A 192 4.10 -19.34 6.21
CA SER A 192 3.92 -18.07 5.51
C SER A 192 2.60 -17.94 4.77
N VAL A 193 2.32 -16.69 4.42
CA VAL A 193 1.30 -16.29 3.44
C VAL A 193 1.92 -15.22 2.54
N VAL A 194 1.30 -14.97 1.39
CA VAL A 194 1.75 -13.93 0.46
C VAL A 194 0.59 -13.04 0.03
N ILE A 195 0.93 -11.77 -0.20
CA ILE A 195 0.08 -10.80 -0.88
C ILE A 195 0.67 -10.58 -2.26
N VAL A 196 -0.06 -10.91 -3.30
CA VAL A 196 0.36 -10.83 -4.70
C VAL A 196 -0.09 -9.50 -5.29
N PHE A 197 0.77 -8.83 -6.06
CA PHE A 197 0.40 -7.58 -6.70
C PHE A 197 1.15 -7.34 -8.01
N HIS A 198 0.54 -6.54 -8.88
CA HIS A 198 0.96 -6.35 -10.27
C HIS A 198 1.13 -7.68 -11.00
N TYR A 199 0.19 -8.58 -10.75
CA TYR A 199 0.15 -9.89 -11.38
C TYR A 199 -0.28 -9.76 -12.83
N GLN A 200 0.60 -10.18 -13.74
CA GLN A 200 0.35 -10.23 -15.18
C GLN A 200 0.13 -11.67 -15.62
N ASP A 201 0.99 -12.57 -15.17
CA ASP A 201 0.93 -14.01 -15.42
C ASP A 201 1.70 -14.80 -14.34
N PRO A 202 1.67 -16.15 -14.33
CA PRO A 202 2.33 -16.98 -13.31
C PRO A 202 3.85 -16.81 -13.18
N THR A 203 4.48 -16.02 -14.04
CA THR A 203 5.92 -15.74 -14.04
C THR A 203 6.25 -14.23 -14.00
N HIS A 204 5.25 -13.36 -13.87
CA HIS A 204 5.41 -11.90 -13.84
C HIS A 204 4.50 -11.26 -12.79
N PHE A 205 5.03 -11.09 -11.57
CA PHE A 205 4.34 -10.45 -10.46
C PHE A 205 5.30 -10.08 -9.33
N TYR A 206 4.88 -9.16 -8.45
CA TYR A 206 5.48 -9.01 -7.14
C TYR A 206 4.67 -9.72 -6.07
N TYR A 207 5.30 -9.98 -4.93
CA TYR A 207 4.59 -10.41 -3.75
C TYR A 207 5.26 -9.91 -2.47
N ALA A 208 4.46 -9.55 -1.47
CA ALA A 208 4.91 -9.41 -0.10
C ALA A 208 4.79 -10.79 0.56
N HIS A 209 5.88 -11.28 1.12
CA HIS A 209 5.95 -12.58 1.78
C HIS A 209 6.01 -12.35 3.28
N PHE A 210 4.93 -12.65 3.99
CA PHE A 210 4.92 -12.59 5.46
C PHE A 210 5.19 -13.98 6.02
N ALA A 211 6.09 -14.09 7.00
CA ALA A 211 6.54 -15.37 7.52
C ALA A 211 6.84 -15.33 9.03
N ALA A 212 7.11 -16.51 9.62
CA ALA A 212 7.53 -16.66 11.02
C ALA A 212 9.03 -16.36 11.25
N ILE A 213 9.85 -16.37 10.20
CA ILE A 213 11.28 -16.03 10.21
C ILE A 213 11.59 -14.97 9.16
N SER A 214 12.74 -14.30 9.32
CA SER A 214 13.33 -13.43 8.32
C SER A 214 14.65 -14.03 7.85
N ASP A 215 14.82 -14.20 6.54
CA ASP A 215 16.06 -14.68 5.95
C ASP A 215 16.23 -14.14 4.50
N GLN A 216 16.92 -14.87 3.63
CA GLN A 216 17.13 -14.48 2.22
C GLN A 216 15.86 -14.55 1.37
N VAL A 217 14.88 -15.36 1.76
CA VAL A 217 13.73 -15.72 0.94
C VAL A 217 12.39 -15.71 1.70
N HIS A 218 12.40 -15.52 3.02
CA HIS A 218 11.23 -15.39 3.91
C HIS A 218 11.21 -14.01 4.56
N ASN A 219 10.00 -13.47 4.77
CA ASN A 219 9.76 -12.10 5.24
C ASN A 219 10.45 -11.06 4.35
N ILE A 220 10.07 -11.07 3.07
CA ILE A 220 10.66 -10.26 2.00
C ILE A 220 9.58 -9.65 1.08
N ILE A 221 9.97 -8.67 0.27
CA ILE A 221 9.24 -8.37 -0.97
C ILE A 221 10.00 -9.06 -2.09
N GLY A 222 9.32 -9.93 -2.84
CA GLY A 222 9.86 -10.67 -3.96
C GLY A 222 9.35 -10.16 -5.31
N LEU A 223 10.17 -10.34 -6.34
CA LEU A 223 9.81 -10.14 -7.75
C LEU A 223 10.00 -11.45 -8.51
N VAL A 224 8.98 -11.86 -9.25
CA VAL A 224 9.03 -12.91 -10.27
C VAL A 224 8.92 -12.22 -11.62
N ASN A 225 9.92 -12.39 -12.49
CA ASN A 225 10.01 -11.68 -13.78
C ASN A 225 10.66 -12.60 -14.84
N GLY A 226 9.93 -13.63 -15.25
CA GLY A 226 10.38 -14.65 -16.20
C GLY A 226 11.44 -15.61 -15.66
N LYS A 227 11.75 -15.56 -14.36
CA LYS A 227 12.76 -16.38 -13.68
C LYS A 227 12.41 -16.57 -12.20
N ASP A 228 13.19 -17.40 -11.50
CA ASP A 228 13.07 -17.61 -10.05
C ASP A 228 12.99 -16.29 -9.29
N ARG A 229 12.15 -16.28 -8.25
CA ARG A 229 11.91 -15.12 -7.39
C ARG A 229 13.22 -14.50 -6.89
N VAL A 230 13.27 -13.17 -6.88
CA VAL A 230 14.37 -12.41 -6.29
C VAL A 230 13.87 -11.47 -5.20
N LYS A 231 14.61 -11.36 -4.10
CA LYS A 231 14.35 -10.39 -3.04
C LYS A 231 14.66 -8.97 -3.53
N ILE A 232 13.72 -8.04 -3.33
CA ILE A 232 13.85 -6.64 -3.75
C ILE A 232 13.65 -5.62 -2.61
N ASN A 233 13.24 -6.05 -1.41
CA ASN A 233 13.10 -5.12 -0.27
C ASN A 233 14.46 -4.64 0.25
N ARG A 234 14.48 -3.44 0.82
CA ARG A 234 15.66 -2.71 1.30
C ARG A 234 16.23 -3.29 2.59
N GLU A 235 15.37 -3.85 3.44
CA GLU A 235 15.79 -4.41 4.73
C GLU A 235 16.74 -5.60 4.49
N PRO A 236 17.91 -5.66 5.13
CA PRO A 236 18.82 -6.78 4.94
C PRO A 236 18.18 -8.12 5.34
N PRO A 237 18.59 -9.24 4.73
CA PRO A 237 18.17 -10.57 5.13
C PRO A 237 18.34 -10.79 6.65
N GLY A 238 17.29 -11.28 7.31
CA GLY A 238 17.28 -11.48 8.77
C GLY A 238 17.04 -10.24 9.62
N GLN A 239 16.86 -9.06 9.01
CA GLN A 239 16.66 -7.78 9.73
C GLN A 239 15.21 -7.28 9.67
N SER A 240 14.35 -7.85 8.83
CA SER A 240 12.91 -7.56 8.87
C SER A 240 12.26 -8.29 10.06
N ILE A 241 11.18 -7.73 10.62
CA ILE A 241 10.51 -8.30 11.81
C ILE A 241 9.43 -9.30 11.34
N PRO A 242 9.61 -10.62 11.53
CA PRO A 242 8.58 -11.60 11.23
C PRO A 242 7.52 -11.64 12.33
N ARG A 243 6.24 -11.71 11.97
CA ARG A 243 5.13 -11.69 12.94
C ARG A 243 4.22 -12.90 12.94
N LEU A 244 4.25 -13.74 11.89
CA LEU A 244 3.38 -14.92 11.82
C LEU A 244 3.89 -16.05 12.74
N LYS A 245 3.81 -15.87 14.04
CA LYS A 245 4.34 -16.80 15.06
C LYS A 245 3.25 -17.59 15.81
N ASP A 246 1.99 -17.23 15.62
CA ASP A 246 0.85 -17.88 16.25
C ASP A 246 -0.25 -18.22 15.23
N LEU A 247 -1.35 -18.82 15.70
CA LEU A 247 -2.51 -19.19 14.88
C LEU A 247 -3.62 -18.13 14.97
N LYS A 248 -3.27 -16.84 14.92
CA LYS A 248 -4.24 -15.75 14.95
C LYS A 248 -4.32 -15.06 13.58
N PHE A 249 -5.41 -14.31 13.40
CA PHE A 249 -5.49 -13.31 12.35
C PHE A 249 -4.55 -12.14 12.66
N HIS A 250 -3.92 -11.65 11.60
CA HIS A 250 -3.07 -10.47 11.57
C HIS A 250 -3.59 -9.50 10.51
N ASP A 251 -3.58 -8.22 10.82
CA ASP A 251 -3.93 -7.18 9.85
C ASP A 251 -2.76 -6.95 8.89
N PHE A 252 -3.01 -6.92 7.60
CA PHE A 252 -2.00 -6.57 6.60
C PHE A 252 -2.39 -5.32 5.82
N LYS A 253 -1.36 -4.63 5.32
CA LYS A 253 -1.51 -3.58 4.31
C LYS A 253 -0.34 -3.64 3.34
N VAL A 254 -0.61 -3.51 2.05
CA VAL A 254 0.40 -3.35 1.00
C VAL A 254 0.04 -2.12 0.18
N ILE A 255 1.02 -1.21 0.03
CA ILE A 255 0.89 0.02 -0.75
C ILE A 255 1.89 -0.05 -1.91
N TYR A 256 1.43 0.30 -3.10
CA TYR A 256 2.29 0.54 -4.26
C TYR A 256 2.00 1.91 -4.87
N ASP A 257 3.06 2.69 -5.08
CA ASP A 257 3.02 3.98 -5.76
C ASP A 257 3.68 3.83 -7.15
N ALA A 258 2.89 3.86 -8.22
CA ALA A 258 3.40 3.70 -9.60
C ALA A 258 4.25 4.86 -10.10
N GLU A 259 4.13 6.01 -9.46
CA GLU A 259 4.89 7.20 -9.81
C GLU A 259 6.35 7.09 -9.34
N THR A 260 6.56 6.60 -8.13
CA THR A 260 7.87 6.49 -7.48
C THR A 260 8.44 5.07 -7.54
N GLY A 261 7.58 4.06 -7.69
CA GLY A 261 7.91 2.65 -7.51
C GLY A 261 7.99 2.22 -6.05
N GLU A 262 7.61 3.07 -5.10
CA GLU A 262 7.66 2.75 -3.69
C GLU A 262 6.67 1.64 -3.34
N ILE A 263 7.16 0.68 -2.57
CA ILE A 263 6.39 -0.45 -2.06
C ILE A 263 6.54 -0.46 -0.54
N LYS A 264 5.43 -0.55 0.19
CA LYS A 264 5.41 -0.68 1.64
C LYS A 264 4.47 -1.81 2.03
N ALA A 265 4.94 -2.74 2.86
CA ALA A 265 4.13 -3.81 3.40
C ALA A 265 4.17 -3.79 4.93
N TYR A 266 2.98 -3.88 5.53
CA TYR A 266 2.69 -3.73 6.95
C TYR A 266 2.02 -5.01 7.45
N LEU A 267 2.26 -5.34 8.72
CA LEU A 267 1.62 -6.46 9.40
C LEU A 267 1.43 -6.07 10.88
N ASP A 268 0.20 -6.07 11.36
CA ASP A 268 -0.35 -5.55 12.64
C ASP A 268 -0.06 -4.07 12.95
N ASP A 269 1.18 -3.61 12.79
CA ASP A 269 1.51 -2.18 12.87
C ASP A 269 1.22 -1.52 11.51
N MET A 270 0.09 -0.83 11.41
CA MET A 270 -0.33 -0.12 10.20
C MET A 270 0.36 1.24 10.01
N THR A 271 1.24 1.64 10.93
CA THR A 271 1.99 2.91 10.90
C THR A 271 3.40 2.71 10.35
N THR A 272 4.10 1.67 10.80
CA THR A 272 5.48 1.37 10.40
C THR A 272 5.55 0.13 9.50
N PRO A 273 5.98 0.25 8.24
CA PRO A 273 6.08 -0.92 7.36
C PRO A 273 7.19 -1.85 7.85
N ILE A 274 6.94 -3.16 7.83
CA ILE A 274 7.95 -4.18 8.14
C ILE A 274 8.85 -4.51 6.94
N LEU A 275 8.42 -4.10 5.74
CA LEU A 275 9.11 -4.32 4.48
C LEU A 275 8.94 -3.12 3.56
N THR A 276 10.04 -2.63 2.98
CA THR A 276 10.02 -1.52 2.02
C THR A 276 10.84 -1.84 0.78
N ALA A 277 10.37 -1.42 -0.40
CA ALA A 277 11.13 -1.54 -1.64
C ALA A 277 10.92 -0.32 -2.54
N ASN A 278 11.75 -0.21 -3.57
CA ASN A 278 11.51 0.70 -4.68
C ASN A 278 11.79 -0.03 -5.98
N ASN A 279 10.75 -0.32 -6.76
CA ASN A 279 10.87 -1.08 -8.01
C ASN A 279 9.73 -0.74 -8.99
N LYS A 280 10.08 -0.51 -10.26
CA LYS A 280 9.15 -0.14 -11.34
C LYS A 280 9.13 -1.14 -12.50
N THR A 281 9.66 -2.35 -12.30
CA THR A 281 9.76 -3.38 -13.34
C THR A 281 8.38 -3.75 -13.87
N LEU A 282 7.45 -4.06 -12.96
CA LEU A 282 6.03 -4.24 -13.24
C LEU A 282 5.29 -3.00 -12.71
N ASN A 283 4.58 -2.27 -13.55
CA ASN A 283 3.97 -0.99 -13.21
C ASN A 283 2.43 -1.02 -13.17
N HIS A 284 1.84 -2.16 -13.53
CA HIS A 284 0.42 -2.47 -13.35
C HIS A 284 0.19 -3.98 -13.30
N GLY A 285 -1.00 -4.39 -12.87
CA GLY A 285 -1.50 -5.76 -12.95
C GLY A 285 -2.55 -6.04 -11.87
N PHE A 286 -2.96 -7.29 -11.77
CA PHE A 286 -3.95 -7.72 -10.76
C PHE A 286 -3.35 -7.79 -9.36
N VAL A 287 -4.20 -7.66 -8.35
CA VAL A 287 -3.87 -7.80 -6.93
C VAL A 287 -4.54 -9.05 -6.37
N GLY A 288 -3.92 -9.71 -5.40
CA GLY A 288 -4.44 -10.94 -4.84
C GLY A 288 -3.74 -11.41 -3.57
N ILE A 289 -4.13 -12.60 -3.16
CA ILE A 289 -3.72 -13.28 -1.93
C ILE A 289 -3.25 -14.69 -2.26
N GLY A 290 -2.44 -15.30 -1.39
CA GLY A 290 -1.93 -16.63 -1.63
C GLY A 290 -1.00 -17.16 -0.55
N SER A 291 -0.31 -18.25 -0.86
CA SER A 291 0.78 -18.74 -0.03
C SER A 291 1.90 -19.36 -0.88
N PHE A 292 3.08 -19.45 -0.28
CA PHE A 292 4.19 -20.14 -0.88
C PHE A 292 3.96 -21.66 -0.86
N ASP A 293 3.87 -22.26 0.33
CA ASP A 293 3.81 -23.71 0.52
C ASP A 293 2.74 -24.10 1.59
N ASP A 294 1.98 -23.15 2.15
CA ASP A 294 1.09 -23.36 3.30
C ASP A 294 -0.38 -23.08 2.96
N THR A 295 -1.28 -23.48 3.86
CA THR A 295 -2.69 -23.05 3.88
C THR A 295 -2.84 -21.71 4.60
N GLY A 296 -3.92 -20.98 4.36
CA GLY A 296 -4.22 -19.74 5.07
C GLY A 296 -5.63 -19.24 4.82
N SER A 297 -6.12 -18.42 5.74
CA SER A 297 -7.44 -17.77 5.67
C SER A 297 -7.26 -16.27 5.49
N PHE A 298 -8.10 -15.68 4.67
CA PHE A 298 -8.10 -14.26 4.33
C PHE A 298 -9.51 -13.71 4.49
N ASP A 299 -9.60 -12.47 4.98
CA ASP A 299 -10.86 -11.87 5.38
C ASP A 299 -10.76 -10.33 5.39
N ASP A 300 -11.90 -9.63 5.44
CA ASP A 300 -12.03 -8.16 5.38
C ASP A 300 -11.16 -7.51 4.30
N ILE A 301 -11.25 -8.00 3.06
CA ILE A 301 -10.37 -7.56 1.99
C ILE A 301 -10.86 -6.23 1.42
N GLU A 302 -9.97 -5.25 1.36
CA GLU A 302 -10.25 -3.96 0.74
C GLU A 302 -9.15 -3.57 -0.25
N LEU A 303 -9.57 -3.07 -1.42
CA LEU A 303 -8.69 -2.56 -2.47
C LEU A 303 -9.12 -1.17 -2.89
N TRP A 304 -8.22 -0.21 -2.76
CA TRP A 304 -8.30 1.09 -3.40
C TRP A 304 -7.20 1.21 -4.43
N GLY A 305 -7.51 1.69 -5.62
CA GLY A 305 -6.48 1.77 -6.65
C GLY A 305 -6.88 2.45 -7.93
N LYS A 306 -5.88 2.86 -8.71
CA LYS A 306 -6.08 3.45 -10.03
C LYS A 306 -6.08 2.37 -11.10
N ILE A 307 -7.22 2.16 -11.75
CA ILE A 307 -7.35 1.22 -12.87
C ILE A 307 -6.41 1.61 -14.01
N PHE A 308 -5.63 0.64 -14.49
CA PHE A 308 -4.81 0.73 -15.68
C PHE A 308 -5.72 0.79 -16.92
N ARG A 309 -5.53 1.79 -17.77
CA ARG A 309 -6.33 2.03 -18.98
C ARG A 309 -5.44 2.05 -20.21
#